data_AF-A0A8S3SRZ5-F1
#
_entry.id   AF-A0A8S3SRZ5-F1
#
_cell.length_a   1.000
_cell.length_b   1.000
_cell.length_c   1.000
_cell.angle_alpha   90.00
_cell.angle_beta   90.00
_cell.angle_gamma   90.00
#
_symmetry.space_group_name_H-M   'P 1'
#
loop_
_entity.id
_entity.type
_entity.pdbx_description
1 polymer ?
#
loop_
_entity_poly.entity_id
_entity_poly.type
_entity_poly.pdbx_seq_one_letter_code
_entity_poly.pdbx_strand_id
1 'polypeptide(L)'
;MKTVPNAKIGFSKAMQAGWIVMDKKAEGGPKVNKKADKIEDVIQKNLVKLQQDQTDSLTDEQKAEYKKRKLITEVKITSYEITKGDNFSLTIENQNGSWKTKNFKEYNFDALGIPPNGGHLHPLLKVRAAYRQIFLEMGFTEMPTNNFVESCFWNFDALFQPQQHPARDAHDTFFVSEPQVSDIKRVPPDYLQRVKRVHAEGGYGSQGYKVEWKTEEAEKNILRTHTTAVSARMLYKLAQQETFTPVKYFSIDRVFRNETTDATHLAEFHQIEGVVADYGLTLGNLMGIIEEFFKKLNITKLRFKPTYNPYTEPSMELFSYHEGLKKWVEIGNSGIFRPEMLLPMGLPEGVSVIAWGLSLERPTMIKYKIDDIRTLIGPKVDLQMVYDNPICRVEKH
;
A
#
# COMPACT_ATOMS: atom_id res chain seq x y z
N MET A 1 -52.74 -20.03 -8.94
CA MET A 1 -51.54 -19.97 -8.06
C MET A 1 -51.11 -18.53 -7.74
N LYS A 2 -50.78 -17.66 -8.71
CA LYS A 2 -50.32 -16.28 -8.40
C LYS A 2 -51.33 -15.40 -7.63
N THR A 3 -52.62 -15.72 -7.75
CA THR A 3 -53.76 -14.93 -7.22
C THR A 3 -54.28 -15.39 -5.85
N VAL A 4 -53.76 -16.49 -5.28
CA VAL A 4 -54.28 -17.07 -4.03
C VAL A 4 -53.14 -17.17 -3.02
N PRO A 5 -53.23 -16.53 -1.84
CA PRO A 5 -52.22 -16.61 -0.79
C PRO A 5 -51.88 -18.06 -0.43
N ASN A 6 -50.60 -18.33 -0.17
CA ASN A 6 -50.06 -19.65 0.23
C ASN A 6 -50.30 -20.83 -0.74
N ALA A 7 -51.07 -20.67 -1.83
CA ALA A 7 -51.40 -21.77 -2.75
C ALA A 7 -50.17 -22.42 -3.41
N LYS A 8 -49.07 -21.67 -3.62
CA LYS A 8 -47.78 -22.23 -4.08
C LYS A 8 -47.15 -23.19 -3.07
N ILE A 9 -47.30 -22.91 -1.78
CA ILE A 9 -46.77 -23.73 -0.67
C ILE A 9 -47.63 -24.99 -0.51
N GLY A 10 -48.96 -24.81 -0.45
CA GLY A 10 -49.92 -25.92 -0.38
C GLY A 10 -49.79 -26.88 -1.56
N PHE A 11 -49.67 -26.36 -2.80
CA PHE A 11 -49.41 -27.17 -3.99
C PHE A 11 -48.11 -27.97 -3.87
N SER A 12 -47.00 -27.33 -3.48
CA SER A 12 -45.71 -28.01 -3.35
C SER A 12 -45.76 -29.14 -2.31
N LYS A 13 -46.45 -28.94 -1.19
CA LYS A 13 -46.57 -29.96 -0.13
C LYS A 13 -47.56 -31.07 -0.48
N ALA A 14 -48.67 -30.77 -1.14
CA ALA A 14 -49.61 -31.78 -1.63
C ALA A 14 -49.02 -32.65 -2.76
N MET A 15 -48.15 -32.09 -3.61
CA MET A 15 -47.31 -32.86 -4.54
C MET A 15 -46.30 -33.75 -3.78
N GLN A 16 -45.60 -33.21 -2.77
CA GLN A 16 -44.63 -33.97 -1.96
C GLN A 16 -45.29 -35.14 -1.20
N ALA A 17 -46.52 -34.94 -0.71
CA ALA A 17 -47.31 -35.97 -0.03
C ALA A 17 -48.06 -36.92 -0.98
N GLY A 18 -47.92 -36.76 -2.30
CA GLY A 18 -48.57 -37.62 -3.30
C GLY A 18 -50.10 -37.46 -3.39
N TRP A 19 -50.69 -36.45 -2.73
CA TRP A 19 -52.14 -36.22 -2.69
C TRP A 19 -52.71 -35.75 -4.04
N ILE A 20 -51.87 -35.09 -4.85
CA ILE A 20 -52.19 -34.57 -6.17
C ILE A 20 -51.12 -34.96 -7.19
N VAL A 21 -51.48 -34.90 -8.47
CA VAL A 21 -50.58 -35.09 -9.62
C VAL A 21 -50.78 -33.95 -10.61
N MET A 22 -49.70 -33.48 -11.25
CA MET A 22 -49.77 -32.50 -12.33
C MET A 22 -49.74 -33.21 -13.68
N ASP A 23 -50.80 -33.04 -14.47
CA ASP A 23 -50.76 -33.34 -15.89
C ASP A 23 -50.21 -32.13 -16.66
N LYS A 24 -49.08 -32.31 -17.34
CA LYS A 24 -48.41 -31.27 -18.14
C LYS A 24 -48.88 -31.24 -19.60
N LYS A 25 -49.64 -32.24 -20.06
CA LYS A 25 -50.14 -32.37 -21.44
C LYS A 25 -51.62 -32.03 -21.58
N ALA A 26 -52.30 -31.72 -20.48
CA ALA A 26 -53.71 -31.34 -20.47
C ALA A 26 -53.99 -30.12 -21.37
N GLU A 27 -55.09 -30.19 -22.12
CA GLU A 27 -55.52 -29.13 -23.03
C GLU A 27 -55.91 -27.85 -22.27
N GLY A 28 -55.38 -26.70 -22.70
CA GLY A 28 -55.43 -25.44 -21.94
C GLY A 28 -54.27 -25.23 -20.94
N GLY A 29 -53.28 -26.14 -20.91
CA GLY A 29 -52.07 -26.02 -20.10
C GLY A 29 -52.10 -26.87 -18.82
N PRO A 30 -51.03 -26.84 -17.99
CA PRO A 30 -50.84 -27.81 -16.91
C PRO A 30 -51.97 -27.82 -15.86
N LYS A 31 -52.66 -28.95 -15.73
CA LYS A 31 -53.76 -29.16 -14.77
C LYS A 31 -53.29 -29.97 -13.56
N VAL A 32 -54.00 -29.82 -12.45
CA VAL A 32 -53.69 -30.47 -11.17
C VAL A 32 -54.88 -31.35 -10.79
N ASN A 33 -54.65 -32.65 -10.76
CA ASN A 33 -55.67 -33.66 -10.48
C ASN A 33 -55.45 -34.27 -9.09
N LYS A 34 -56.53 -34.66 -8.41
CA LYS A 34 -56.48 -35.45 -7.17
C LYS A 34 -55.88 -36.83 -7.47
N LYS A 35 -55.00 -37.33 -6.59
CA LYS A 35 -54.37 -38.66 -6.70
C LYS A 35 -54.70 -39.57 -5.52
N ALA A 36 -54.83 -39.04 -4.30
CA ALA A 36 -55.19 -39.83 -3.11
C ALA A 36 -56.68 -39.65 -2.75
N ASP A 37 -57.46 -40.73 -2.71
CA ASP A 37 -58.91 -40.67 -2.49
C ASP A 37 -59.28 -40.10 -1.11
N LYS A 38 -58.53 -40.49 -0.08
CA LYS A 38 -58.60 -39.95 1.27
C LYS A 38 -57.34 -39.14 1.56
N ILE A 39 -57.51 -37.94 2.08
CA ILE A 39 -56.45 -37.07 2.58
C ILE A 39 -56.63 -36.91 4.08
N GLU A 40 -55.54 -36.93 4.83
CA GLU A 40 -55.53 -36.68 6.27
C GLU A 40 -54.50 -35.61 6.62
N ASP A 41 -54.97 -34.43 7.07
CA ASP A 41 -54.08 -33.36 7.50
C ASP A 41 -53.58 -33.60 8.92
N VAL A 42 -52.56 -34.47 9.01
CA VAL A 42 -51.83 -34.76 10.24
C VAL A 42 -51.22 -33.49 10.84
N ILE A 43 -50.83 -32.50 10.02
CA ILE A 43 -50.21 -31.26 10.50
C ILE A 43 -51.25 -30.38 11.18
N GLN A 44 -52.44 -30.21 10.59
CA GLN A 44 -53.54 -29.48 11.23
C GLN A 44 -53.96 -30.17 12.54
N LYS A 45 -54.12 -31.50 12.55
CA LYS A 45 -54.43 -32.27 13.77
C LYS A 45 -53.39 -32.05 14.88
N ASN A 46 -52.11 -32.07 14.51
CA ASN A 46 -51.00 -31.87 15.44
C ASN A 46 -50.92 -30.43 15.98
N LEU A 47 -51.23 -29.42 15.15
CA LEU A 47 -51.31 -28.02 15.61
C LEU A 47 -52.51 -27.77 16.52
N VAL A 48 -53.66 -28.42 16.28
CA VAL A 48 -54.82 -28.35 17.18
C VAL A 48 -54.53 -28.98 18.54
N LYS A 49 -53.81 -30.11 18.59
CA LYS A 49 -53.32 -30.70 19.86
C LYS A 49 -52.39 -29.76 20.63
N LEU A 50 -51.50 -29.05 19.93
CA LEU A 50 -50.64 -28.04 20.57
C LEU A 50 -51.42 -26.84 21.12
N GLN A 51 -52.56 -26.47 20.53
CA GLN A 51 -53.48 -25.47 21.09
C GLN A 51 -54.30 -25.99 22.29
N GLN A 52 -54.18 -27.26 22.62
CA GLN A 52 -54.81 -27.94 23.77
C GLN A 52 -53.74 -28.40 24.78
N ASP A 53 -52.57 -27.75 24.77
CA ASP A 53 -51.41 -28.00 25.64
C ASP A 53 -50.85 -29.44 25.62
N GLN A 54 -51.20 -30.26 24.62
CA GLN A 54 -50.69 -31.63 24.45
C GLN A 54 -49.30 -31.64 23.77
N THR A 55 -48.34 -30.96 24.37
CA THR A 55 -46.99 -30.69 23.82
C THR A 55 -46.13 -31.95 23.65
N ASP A 56 -46.33 -32.97 24.50
CA ASP A 56 -45.67 -34.28 24.40
C ASP A 56 -46.15 -35.13 23.22
N SER A 57 -47.24 -34.75 22.55
CA SER A 57 -47.81 -35.53 21.44
C SER A 57 -47.01 -35.45 20.13
N LEU A 58 -45.88 -34.72 20.11
CA LEU A 58 -45.01 -34.54 18.95
C LEU A 58 -43.57 -34.97 19.20
N THR A 59 -42.98 -35.61 18.19
CA THR A 59 -41.54 -35.88 18.10
C THR A 59 -40.75 -34.58 17.89
N ASP A 60 -39.48 -34.55 18.29
CA ASP A 60 -38.64 -33.37 18.12
C ASP A 60 -38.32 -33.08 16.64
N GLU A 61 -38.36 -34.11 15.78
CA GLU A 61 -38.29 -33.99 14.32
C GLU A 61 -39.50 -33.20 13.76
N GLN A 62 -40.71 -33.49 14.23
CA GLN A 62 -41.92 -32.73 13.89
C GLN A 62 -41.85 -31.30 14.44
N LYS A 63 -41.42 -31.12 15.71
CA LYS A 63 -41.20 -29.77 16.29
C LYS A 63 -40.20 -28.97 15.45
N ALA A 64 -39.11 -29.60 14.97
CA ALA A 64 -38.11 -28.96 14.11
C ALA A 64 -38.68 -28.61 12.71
N GLU A 65 -39.45 -29.49 12.05
CA GLU A 65 -40.10 -29.15 10.78
C GLU A 65 -41.10 -27.99 10.96
N TYR A 66 -41.87 -27.99 12.05
CA TYR A 66 -42.91 -26.99 12.30
C TYR A 66 -42.31 -25.62 12.66
N LYS A 67 -41.24 -25.58 13.47
CA LYS A 67 -40.42 -24.36 13.70
C LYS A 67 -39.87 -23.83 12.37
N LYS A 68 -39.22 -24.69 11.57
CA LYS A 68 -38.66 -24.32 10.25
C LYS A 68 -39.71 -23.80 9.27
N ARG A 69 -40.96 -24.26 9.39
CA ARG A 69 -42.12 -23.82 8.59
C ARG A 69 -42.87 -22.62 9.17
N LYS A 70 -42.42 -22.05 10.30
CA LYS A 70 -43.08 -20.97 11.04
C LYS A 70 -44.54 -21.29 11.44
N LEU A 71 -44.82 -22.56 11.71
CA LEU A 71 -46.13 -23.02 12.20
C LEU A 71 -46.22 -22.96 13.73
N ILE A 72 -45.07 -23.00 14.41
CA ILE A 72 -44.93 -22.84 15.86
C ILE A 72 -43.71 -21.96 16.16
N THR A 73 -43.75 -21.25 17.29
CA THR A 73 -42.64 -20.47 17.84
C THR A 73 -42.37 -20.92 19.27
N GLU A 74 -41.10 -21.07 19.62
CA GLU A 74 -40.68 -21.45 20.97
C GLU A 74 -40.39 -20.20 21.79
N VAL A 75 -41.11 -20.01 22.89
CA VAL A 75 -40.96 -18.86 23.80
C VAL A 75 -40.17 -19.31 25.03
N LYS A 76 -38.84 -19.13 25.01
CA LYS A 76 -37.99 -19.43 26.16
C LYS A 76 -38.12 -18.35 27.23
N ILE A 77 -39.13 -18.48 28.10
CA ILE A 77 -39.18 -17.71 29.35
C ILE A 77 -37.99 -18.12 30.22
N THR A 78 -37.17 -17.15 30.63
CA THR A 78 -36.02 -17.38 31.52
C THR A 78 -36.24 -16.60 32.80
N SER A 79 -36.69 -17.28 33.85
CA SER A 79 -36.84 -16.75 35.20
C SER A 79 -35.57 -16.99 36.01
N TYR A 80 -35.11 -15.98 36.75
CA TYR A 80 -34.02 -16.11 37.72
C TYR A 80 -34.60 -16.10 39.14
N GLU A 81 -34.44 -17.20 39.87
CA GLU A 81 -34.70 -17.24 41.30
C GLU A 81 -33.42 -16.80 42.04
N ILE A 82 -33.41 -15.56 42.54
CA ILE A 82 -32.23 -14.97 43.18
C ILE A 82 -32.22 -15.37 44.66
N THR A 83 -31.63 -16.52 44.96
CA THR A 83 -31.43 -17.00 46.33
C THR A 83 -30.11 -16.50 46.92
N LYS A 84 -30.02 -16.47 48.26
CA LYS A 84 -28.77 -16.23 48.99
C LYS A 84 -27.97 -17.54 49.07
N GLY A 85 -27.07 -17.78 48.12
CA GLY A 85 -26.13 -18.91 48.17
C GLY A 85 -25.05 -18.73 49.25
N ASP A 86 -24.17 -19.72 49.43
CA ASP A 86 -23.20 -19.76 50.54
C ASP A 86 -22.19 -18.59 50.55
N ASN A 87 -21.93 -18.01 49.38
CA ASN A 87 -21.09 -16.82 49.21
C ASN A 87 -21.90 -15.50 49.18
N PHE A 88 -23.21 -15.54 49.47
CA PHE A 88 -24.02 -14.32 49.57
C PHE A 88 -23.65 -13.57 50.84
N SER A 89 -23.04 -12.41 50.65
CA SER A 89 -22.71 -11.48 51.71
C SER A 89 -23.20 -10.09 51.28
N LEU A 90 -23.83 -9.33 52.19
CA LEU A 90 -24.31 -7.96 51.92
C LEU A 90 -23.17 -6.94 51.76
N THR A 91 -21.94 -7.46 51.66
CA THR A 91 -20.72 -6.86 52.15
C THR A 91 -19.54 -7.70 51.61
N ILE A 92 -18.53 -7.10 50.98
CA ILE A 92 -17.61 -7.75 50.01
C ILE A 92 -16.32 -8.46 50.57
N GLU A 93 -15.38 -7.79 51.27
CA GLU A 93 -14.12 -8.31 51.99
C GLU A 93 -10.99 -8.10 50.88
N ASN A 94 -10.54 -7.27 49.88
CA ASN A 94 -9.14 -6.93 49.69
C ASN A 94 -8.76 -5.83 50.71
N GLN A 95 -8.01 -6.09 51.79
CA GLN A 95 -7.33 -7.35 52.19
C GLN A 95 -7.45 -7.67 53.71
N ASN A 96 -8.37 -7.03 54.44
CA ASN A 96 -8.29 -7.03 55.92
C ASN A 96 -9.64 -6.74 56.62
N GLY A 97 -10.69 -7.55 56.36
CA GLY A 97 -12.05 -7.44 56.95
C GLY A 97 -12.88 -6.20 56.53
N SER A 98 -12.25 -5.05 56.40
CA SER A 98 -12.81 -3.73 56.12
C SER A 98 -13.31 -3.52 54.69
N TRP A 99 -13.02 -4.47 53.79
CA TRP A 99 -13.63 -4.50 52.47
C TRP A 99 -15.07 -5.02 52.51
N LYS A 100 -15.57 -5.58 53.64
CA LYS A 100 -16.94 -6.11 53.71
C LYS A 100 -17.95 -4.97 53.66
N THR A 101 -17.97 -4.10 54.68
CA THR A 101 -19.02 -3.10 54.93
C THR A 101 -19.02 -1.86 54.00
N LYS A 102 -18.48 -1.96 52.77
CA LYS A 102 -18.32 -0.81 51.86
C LYS A 102 -19.10 -0.99 50.56
N ASN A 103 -19.90 0.02 50.22
CA ASN A 103 -20.44 0.18 48.88
C ASN A 103 -19.31 0.59 47.93
N PHE A 104 -19.02 -0.24 46.94
CA PHE A 104 -18.09 0.10 45.87
C PHE A 104 -18.88 0.81 44.76
N LYS A 105 -18.33 1.90 44.22
CA LYS A 105 -18.84 2.47 42.97
C LYS A 105 -18.55 1.48 41.85
N GLU A 106 -19.57 1.15 41.05
CA GLU A 106 -19.40 0.27 39.89
C GLU A 106 -18.35 0.84 38.94
N TYR A 107 -17.50 -0.04 38.41
CA TYR A 107 -16.49 0.35 37.43
C TYR A 107 -17.18 0.58 36.08
N ASN A 108 -17.00 1.77 35.49
CA ASN A 108 -17.59 2.07 34.20
C ASN A 108 -16.81 1.38 33.08
N PHE A 109 -17.27 0.20 32.65
CA PHE A 109 -16.67 -0.55 31.55
C PHE A 109 -16.92 0.08 30.17
N ASP A 110 -17.84 1.05 30.04
CA ASP A 110 -18.05 1.83 28.81
C ASP A 110 -17.05 3.01 28.69
N ALA A 111 -16.26 3.30 29.72
CA ALA A 111 -15.22 4.31 29.67
C ALA A 111 -13.93 3.77 29.03
N LEU A 112 -13.28 4.59 28.21
CA LEU A 112 -11.92 4.30 27.75
C LEU A 112 -10.96 4.27 28.96
N GLY A 113 -10.19 3.18 29.07
CA GLY A 113 -9.12 3.07 30.05
C GLY A 113 -7.99 4.08 29.81
N ILE A 114 -7.19 4.34 30.84
CA ILE A 114 -6.02 5.23 30.72
C ILE A 114 -5.02 4.59 29.74
N PRO A 115 -4.63 5.26 28.65
CA PRO A 115 -3.65 4.72 27.71
C PRO A 115 -2.27 4.59 28.39
N PRO A 116 -1.53 3.49 28.18
CA PRO A 116 -0.21 3.32 28.76
C PRO A 116 0.81 4.23 28.09
N ASN A 117 1.68 4.87 28.89
CA ASN A 117 2.82 5.62 28.37
C ASN A 117 3.78 4.69 27.62
N GLY A 118 4.24 5.09 26.43
CA GLY A 118 5.10 4.26 25.59
C GLY A 118 6.00 5.08 24.65
N GLY A 119 6.86 4.38 23.91
CA GLY A 119 7.68 4.98 22.85
C GLY A 119 6.93 5.00 21.52
N HIS A 120 6.90 6.15 20.85
CA HIS A 120 6.20 6.32 19.57
C HIS A 120 7.21 6.51 18.42
N LEU A 121 6.92 5.91 17.27
CA LEU A 121 7.70 6.08 16.03
C LEU A 121 7.01 7.08 15.09
N HIS A 122 7.80 7.97 14.50
CA HIS A 122 7.31 8.98 13.57
C HIS A 122 6.61 8.36 12.34
N PRO A 123 5.41 8.82 11.93
CA PRO A 123 4.63 8.22 10.83
C PRO A 123 5.42 7.98 9.54
N LEU A 124 6.18 8.98 9.08
CA LEU A 124 7.04 8.87 7.90
C LEU A 124 8.11 7.77 8.04
N LEU A 125 8.70 7.59 9.24
CA LEU A 125 9.73 6.58 9.48
C LEU A 125 9.13 5.17 9.58
N LYS A 126 7.90 5.05 10.12
CA LYS A 126 7.12 3.80 10.06
C LYS A 126 6.88 3.41 8.59
N VAL A 127 6.58 4.36 7.70
CA VAL A 127 6.43 4.11 6.25
C VAL A 127 7.78 3.83 5.56
N ARG A 128 8.87 4.54 5.89
CA ARG A 128 10.23 4.23 5.40
C ARG A 128 10.62 2.78 5.66
N ALA A 129 10.36 2.28 6.87
CA ALA A 129 10.63 0.89 7.23
C ALA A 129 9.80 -0.11 6.40
N ALA A 130 8.54 0.20 6.10
CA ALA A 130 7.69 -0.62 5.24
C ALA A 130 8.20 -0.68 3.78
N TYR A 131 8.54 0.47 3.19
CA TYR A 131 9.10 0.52 1.83
C TYR A 131 10.45 -0.20 1.75
N ARG A 132 11.33 -0.01 2.74
CA ARG A 132 12.60 -0.74 2.87
C ARG A 132 12.38 -2.25 2.92
N GLN A 133 11.39 -2.72 3.68
CA GLN A 133 11.05 -4.14 3.74
C GLN A 133 10.54 -4.70 2.41
N ILE A 134 9.79 -3.91 1.63
CA ILE A 134 9.30 -4.32 0.30
C ILE A 134 10.45 -4.53 -0.68
N PHE A 135 11.45 -3.63 -0.71
CA PHE A 135 12.65 -3.81 -1.52
C PHE A 135 13.44 -5.07 -1.13
N LEU A 136 13.64 -5.31 0.17
CA LEU A 136 14.30 -6.51 0.69
C LEU A 136 13.51 -7.79 0.31
N GLU A 137 12.18 -7.78 0.42
CA GLU A 137 11.30 -8.88 -0.05
C GLU A 137 11.35 -9.11 -1.58
N MET A 138 11.83 -8.15 -2.37
CA MET A 138 12.00 -8.26 -3.84
C MET A 138 13.45 -8.59 -4.25
N GLY A 139 14.35 -8.78 -3.27
CA GLY A 139 15.76 -9.10 -3.49
C GLY A 139 16.62 -7.91 -3.88
N PHE A 140 16.27 -6.70 -3.46
CA PHE A 140 17.08 -5.49 -3.67
C PHE A 140 18.02 -5.23 -2.49
N THR A 141 19.25 -4.81 -2.79
CA THR A 141 20.28 -4.44 -1.80
C THR A 141 20.26 -2.94 -1.56
N GLU A 142 20.37 -2.52 -0.29
CA GLU A 142 20.33 -1.11 0.10
C GLU A 142 21.65 -0.41 -0.22
N MET A 143 21.59 0.70 -0.95
CA MET A 143 22.75 1.52 -1.31
C MET A 143 23.15 2.46 -0.16
N PRO A 144 24.45 2.67 0.08
CA PRO A 144 24.92 3.67 1.04
C PRO A 144 24.71 5.09 0.49
N THR A 145 23.85 5.88 1.13
CA THR A 145 23.47 7.25 0.71
C THR A 145 24.16 8.36 1.53
N ASN A 146 25.26 8.04 2.22
CA ASN A 146 25.83 8.82 3.33
C ASN A 146 26.55 10.13 2.95
N ASN A 147 26.01 10.87 1.98
CA ASN A 147 26.46 12.17 1.51
C ASN A 147 25.27 13.07 1.14
N PHE A 148 24.98 14.10 1.96
CA PHE A 148 24.00 15.14 1.58
C PHE A 148 24.60 16.19 0.63
N VAL A 149 25.89 16.48 0.77
CA VAL A 149 26.65 17.23 -0.23
C VAL A 149 27.09 16.28 -1.34
N GLU A 150 26.93 16.72 -2.58
CA GLU A 150 27.34 16.01 -3.78
C GLU A 150 28.00 16.98 -4.77
N SER A 151 28.93 16.52 -5.59
CA SER A 151 29.46 17.37 -6.66
C SER A 151 28.54 17.37 -7.88
N CYS A 152 28.48 18.49 -8.60
CA CYS A 152 27.74 18.60 -9.86
C CYS A 152 28.11 17.50 -10.85
N PHE A 153 29.37 17.04 -10.85
CA PHE A 153 29.78 15.87 -11.62
C PHE A 153 28.90 14.63 -11.31
N TRP A 154 28.79 14.22 -10.05
CA TRP A 154 28.05 13.00 -9.69
C TRP A 154 26.52 13.20 -9.69
N ASN A 155 26.05 14.42 -9.43
CA ASN A 155 24.62 14.72 -9.43
C ASN A 155 24.05 14.98 -10.84
N PHE A 156 24.86 15.41 -11.82
CA PHE A 156 24.35 15.80 -13.14
C PHE A 156 25.19 15.23 -14.30
N ASP A 157 26.49 15.53 -14.37
CA ASP A 157 27.30 15.19 -15.54
C ASP A 157 27.43 13.66 -15.74
N ALA A 158 27.60 12.91 -14.65
CA ALA A 158 27.64 11.45 -14.59
C ALA A 158 26.29 10.77 -14.90
N LEU A 159 25.20 11.54 -14.96
CA LEU A 159 23.90 11.06 -15.42
C LEU A 159 23.65 11.39 -16.90
N PHE A 160 24.60 12.02 -17.60
CA PHE A 160 24.38 12.62 -18.93
C PHE A 160 23.33 13.76 -18.92
N GLN A 161 23.16 14.48 -17.79
CA GLN A 161 22.37 15.71 -17.75
C GLN A 161 23.24 16.92 -18.12
N PRO A 162 22.86 17.72 -19.15
CA PRO A 162 23.74 18.75 -19.71
C PRO A 162 24.00 19.90 -18.74
N GLN A 163 25.11 20.64 -18.94
CA GLN A 163 25.54 21.70 -18.03
C GLN A 163 24.61 22.93 -18.05
N GLN A 164 23.97 23.19 -19.19
CA GLN A 164 22.97 24.24 -19.40
C GLN A 164 21.53 23.80 -19.08
N HIS A 165 21.34 22.72 -18.31
CA HIS A 165 20.01 22.24 -17.93
C HIS A 165 19.40 23.10 -16.80
N PRO A 166 18.18 23.66 -16.92
CA PRO A 166 17.62 24.61 -15.94
C PRO A 166 17.68 24.13 -14.47
N ALA A 167 17.42 22.84 -14.22
CA ALA A 167 17.54 22.28 -12.86
C ALA A 167 18.94 22.36 -12.21
N ARG A 168 19.99 22.80 -12.94
CA ARG A 168 21.32 23.14 -12.39
C ARG A 168 21.43 24.60 -11.95
N ASP A 169 20.46 25.45 -12.25
CA ASP A 169 20.44 26.86 -11.86
C ASP A 169 20.21 27.01 -10.35
N ALA A 170 20.68 28.12 -9.78
CA ALA A 170 20.53 28.43 -8.36
C ALA A 170 19.06 28.66 -7.93
N HIS A 171 18.12 28.74 -8.88
CA HIS A 171 16.68 28.77 -8.61
C HIS A 171 16.09 27.39 -8.29
N ASP A 172 16.70 26.30 -8.77
CA ASP A 172 16.26 24.91 -8.52
C ASP A 172 17.18 24.17 -7.55
N THR A 173 18.48 24.50 -7.54
CA THR A 173 19.52 23.77 -6.80
C THR A 173 20.18 24.61 -5.70
N PHE A 174 20.30 24.03 -4.50
CA PHE A 174 21.10 24.63 -3.42
C PHE A 174 22.60 24.38 -3.64
N PHE A 175 23.33 25.42 -4.03
CA PHE A 175 24.79 25.42 -4.06
C PHE A 175 25.39 25.57 -2.66
N VAL A 176 26.51 24.90 -2.42
CA VAL A 176 27.26 24.97 -1.17
C VAL A 176 28.25 26.12 -1.23
N SER A 177 28.36 26.92 -0.16
CA SER A 177 29.41 27.95 -0.01
C SER A 177 30.71 27.36 0.54
N GLU A 178 30.63 26.51 1.55
CA GLU A 178 31.80 25.87 2.19
C GLU A 178 31.56 24.37 2.40
N PRO A 179 32.33 23.47 1.76
CA PRO A 179 33.29 23.74 0.68
C PRO A 179 32.58 23.98 -0.66
N GLN A 180 32.86 25.10 -1.35
CA GLN A 180 32.23 25.45 -2.63
C GLN A 180 32.49 24.43 -3.75
N VAL A 181 33.68 23.82 -3.77
CA VAL A 181 34.13 22.89 -4.81
C VAL A 181 34.70 21.60 -4.22
N SER A 182 34.53 20.50 -4.95
CA SER A 182 35.26 19.26 -4.74
C SER A 182 36.46 19.19 -5.67
N ASP A 183 37.60 18.71 -5.19
CA ASP A 183 38.75 18.36 -6.03
C ASP A 183 38.35 17.32 -7.08
N ILE A 184 38.37 17.72 -8.36
CA ILE A 184 37.95 16.86 -9.48
C ILE A 184 38.78 15.58 -9.58
N LYS A 185 40.00 15.54 -9.03
CA LYS A 185 40.87 14.34 -9.00
C LYS A 185 40.28 13.19 -8.17
N ARG A 186 39.22 13.45 -7.40
CA ARG A 186 38.38 12.43 -6.73
C ARG A 186 37.48 11.68 -7.71
N VAL A 187 37.27 12.20 -8.91
CA VAL A 187 36.70 11.48 -10.06
C VAL A 187 37.86 10.77 -10.78
N PRO A 188 37.76 9.47 -11.08
CA PRO A 188 38.77 8.77 -11.87
C PRO A 188 39.01 9.48 -13.22
N PRO A 189 40.25 9.89 -13.56
CA PRO A 189 40.51 10.75 -14.72
C PRO A 189 39.98 10.20 -16.04
N ASP A 190 40.09 8.90 -16.28
CA ASP A 190 39.61 8.28 -17.53
C ASP A 190 38.07 8.33 -17.63
N TYR A 191 37.37 8.22 -16.50
CA TYR A 191 35.90 8.37 -16.48
C TYR A 191 35.50 9.83 -16.74
N LEU A 192 36.19 10.79 -16.09
CA LEU A 192 36.00 12.22 -16.33
C LEU A 192 36.15 12.58 -17.81
N GLN A 193 37.21 12.08 -18.48
CA GLN A 193 37.42 12.34 -19.92
C GLN A 193 36.37 11.66 -20.80
N ARG A 194 35.93 10.42 -20.47
CA ARG A 194 34.85 9.75 -21.22
C ARG A 194 33.51 10.48 -21.08
N VAL A 195 33.19 11.03 -19.90
CA VAL A 195 32.02 11.89 -19.68
C VAL A 195 32.15 13.21 -20.43
N LYS A 196 33.27 13.94 -20.28
CA LYS A 196 33.53 15.20 -21.01
C LYS A 196 33.34 15.02 -22.51
N ARG A 197 33.89 13.94 -23.07
CA ARG A 197 33.79 13.60 -24.50
C ARG A 197 32.36 13.31 -24.94
N VAL A 198 31.63 12.42 -24.26
CA VAL A 198 30.27 12.05 -24.72
C VAL A 198 29.28 13.23 -24.61
N HIS A 199 29.46 14.13 -23.64
CA HIS A 199 28.71 15.39 -23.57
C HIS A 199 29.03 16.34 -24.74
N ALA A 200 30.32 16.60 -25.00
CA ALA A 200 30.73 17.64 -25.94
C ALA A 200 30.75 17.18 -27.41
N GLU A 201 31.32 16.02 -27.70
CA GLU A 201 31.56 15.48 -29.05
C GLU A 201 30.57 14.37 -29.43
N GLY A 202 29.99 13.71 -28.44
CA GLY A 202 29.26 12.45 -28.61
C GLY A 202 30.16 11.21 -28.50
N GLY A 203 29.60 10.07 -28.88
CA GLY A 203 30.21 8.75 -28.70
C GLY A 203 29.16 7.68 -28.41
N TYR A 204 29.55 6.41 -28.45
CA TYR A 204 28.68 5.26 -28.15
C TYR A 204 27.36 5.23 -28.96
N GLY A 205 27.41 5.69 -30.22
CA GLY A 205 26.24 5.82 -31.10
C GLY A 205 25.48 7.16 -31.00
N SER A 206 25.75 7.97 -29.96
CA SER A 206 25.14 9.27 -29.75
C SER A 206 25.95 10.43 -30.34
N GLN A 207 25.27 11.53 -30.64
CA GLN A 207 25.88 12.77 -31.16
C GLN A 207 26.28 13.76 -30.06
N GLY A 208 26.04 13.43 -28.78
CA GLY A 208 26.27 14.32 -27.65
C GLY A 208 25.37 15.57 -27.65
N TYR A 209 25.68 16.51 -26.77
CA TYR A 209 24.98 17.80 -26.69
C TYR A 209 25.60 18.90 -27.57
N LYS A 210 26.79 18.66 -28.16
CA LYS A 210 27.49 19.59 -29.07
C LYS A 210 27.76 20.97 -28.45
N VAL A 211 28.08 20.98 -27.16
CA VAL A 211 28.44 22.17 -26.37
C VAL A 211 29.78 21.96 -25.67
N GLU A 212 30.45 23.05 -25.33
CA GLU A 212 31.65 23.01 -24.49
C GLU A 212 31.32 22.47 -23.09
N TRP A 213 31.96 21.38 -22.67
CA TRP A 213 31.84 20.82 -21.33
C TRP A 213 32.98 21.34 -20.42
N LYS A 214 32.59 21.99 -19.33
CA LYS A 214 33.44 22.74 -18.40
C LYS A 214 33.69 21.95 -17.12
N THR A 215 34.95 21.90 -16.69
CA THR A 215 35.35 21.13 -15.50
C THR A 215 34.89 21.85 -14.23
N GLU A 216 34.94 23.17 -14.27
CA GLU A 216 34.63 24.12 -13.21
C GLU A 216 33.14 24.04 -12.82
N GLU A 217 32.26 23.70 -13.78
CA GLU A 217 30.83 23.45 -13.56
C GLU A 217 30.51 22.09 -12.95
N ALA A 218 31.46 21.14 -13.03
CA ALA A 218 31.35 19.80 -12.47
C ALA A 218 32.00 19.70 -11.07
N GLU A 219 32.96 20.57 -10.77
CA GLU A 219 33.62 20.72 -9.46
C GLU A 219 32.71 21.32 -8.38
N LYS A 220 31.76 22.19 -8.75
CA LYS A 220 30.82 22.82 -7.81
C LYS A 220 30.11 21.80 -6.92
N ASN A 221 30.05 22.08 -5.63
CA ASN A 221 29.29 21.28 -4.66
C ASN A 221 27.88 21.84 -4.48
N ILE A 222 26.93 20.93 -4.34
CA ILE A 222 25.51 21.21 -4.12
C ILE A 222 24.97 20.30 -3.01
N LEU A 223 23.78 20.63 -2.49
CA LEU A 223 22.97 19.63 -1.79
C LEU A 223 22.31 18.71 -2.83
N ARG A 224 22.40 17.39 -2.61
CA ARG A 224 21.95 16.35 -3.55
C ARG A 224 20.45 16.48 -3.87
N THR A 225 20.11 16.72 -5.13
CA THR A 225 18.73 17.05 -5.57
C THR A 225 17.84 15.84 -5.84
N HIS A 226 18.44 14.67 -6.01
CA HIS A 226 17.78 13.38 -6.21
C HIS A 226 18.74 12.22 -5.88
N THR A 227 18.21 11.07 -5.44
CA THR A 227 19.02 9.88 -5.09
C THR A 227 19.77 9.26 -6.27
N THR A 228 19.44 9.62 -7.50
CA THR A 228 20.07 9.14 -8.75
C THR A 228 21.58 9.35 -8.79
N ALA A 229 22.11 10.34 -8.04
CA ALA A 229 23.55 10.52 -7.86
C ALA A 229 24.23 9.32 -7.15
N VAL A 230 23.55 8.74 -6.16
CA VAL A 230 23.99 7.52 -5.46
C VAL A 230 23.94 6.33 -6.42
N SER A 231 22.88 6.24 -7.24
CA SER A 231 22.75 5.23 -8.29
C SER A 231 23.90 5.31 -9.31
N ALA A 232 24.27 6.51 -9.78
CA ALA A 232 25.44 6.71 -10.64
C ALA A 232 26.75 6.24 -9.98
N ARG A 233 26.96 6.57 -8.70
CA ARG A 233 28.14 6.12 -7.94
C ARG A 233 28.18 4.60 -7.76
N MET A 234 27.03 3.94 -7.61
CA MET A 234 26.95 2.49 -7.44
C MET A 234 27.07 1.74 -8.78
N LEU A 235 26.48 2.25 -9.86
CA LEU A 235 26.65 1.73 -11.21
C LEU A 235 28.09 1.91 -11.72
N TYR A 236 28.75 3.03 -11.39
CA TYR A 236 30.17 3.20 -11.68
C TYR A 236 31.03 2.14 -10.96
N LYS A 237 30.78 1.89 -9.67
CA LYS A 237 31.49 0.84 -8.91
C LYS A 237 31.24 -0.56 -9.48
N LEU A 238 30.01 -0.86 -9.88
CA LEU A 238 29.63 -2.11 -10.55
C LEU A 238 30.41 -2.30 -11.86
N ALA A 239 30.58 -1.22 -12.63
CA ALA A 239 31.34 -1.22 -13.87
C ALA A 239 32.86 -1.42 -13.71
N GLN A 240 33.41 -1.28 -12.49
CA GLN A 240 34.84 -1.54 -12.23
C GLN A 240 35.10 -2.97 -11.71
N GLN A 241 34.11 -3.86 -11.73
CA GLN A 241 34.29 -5.26 -11.34
C GLN A 241 34.92 -6.07 -12.49
N GLU A 242 35.81 -7.02 -12.17
CA GLU A 242 36.45 -7.93 -13.16
C GLU A 242 35.43 -8.76 -13.95
N THR A 243 34.24 -8.97 -13.40
CA THR A 243 33.11 -9.62 -14.07
C THR A 243 31.83 -8.94 -13.61
N PHE A 244 31.06 -8.41 -14.56
CA PHE A 244 29.76 -7.83 -14.27
C PHE A 244 28.82 -8.90 -13.70
N THR A 245 28.20 -8.58 -12.57
CA THR A 245 27.16 -9.40 -11.95
C THR A 245 25.83 -8.62 -11.98
N PRO A 246 24.71 -9.22 -12.44
CA PRO A 246 23.41 -8.57 -12.37
C PRO A 246 23.01 -8.19 -10.94
N VAL A 247 22.46 -6.99 -10.75
CA VAL A 247 22.15 -6.44 -9.42
C VAL A 247 20.82 -5.70 -9.37
N LYS A 248 20.25 -5.71 -8.17
CA LYS A 248 19.07 -4.94 -7.77
C LYS A 248 19.46 -4.04 -6.61
N TYR A 249 19.35 -2.73 -6.78
CA TYR A 249 19.76 -1.73 -5.80
C TYR A 249 18.60 -0.80 -5.44
N PHE A 250 18.51 -0.39 -4.18
CA PHE A 250 17.54 0.61 -3.75
C PHE A 250 18.11 1.60 -2.76
N SER A 251 17.49 2.76 -2.63
CA SER A 251 17.76 3.74 -1.59
C SER A 251 16.48 4.43 -1.12
N ILE A 252 16.46 4.85 0.14
CA ILE A 252 15.44 5.77 0.67
C ILE A 252 16.15 6.80 1.53
N ASP A 253 16.32 8.03 1.05
CA ASP A 253 17.04 9.07 1.78
C ASP A 253 16.64 10.49 1.35
N ARG A 254 17.03 11.48 2.16
CA ARG A 254 16.68 12.89 1.97
C ARG A 254 17.41 13.51 0.77
N VAL A 255 16.69 14.36 0.04
CA VAL A 255 17.15 15.16 -1.10
C VAL A 255 16.67 16.60 -0.91
N PHE A 256 17.32 17.55 -1.58
CA PHE A 256 17.18 18.98 -1.33
C PHE A 256 16.98 19.75 -2.65
N ARG A 257 16.01 20.67 -2.69
CA ARG A 257 15.73 21.50 -3.88
C ARG A 257 15.31 22.89 -3.46
N ASN A 258 15.69 23.92 -4.21
CA ASN A 258 15.38 25.31 -3.90
C ASN A 258 13.93 25.70 -4.31
N GLU A 259 13.01 24.75 -4.25
CA GLU A 259 11.59 24.94 -4.51
C GLU A 259 10.94 25.74 -3.36
N THR A 260 10.01 26.65 -3.68
CA THR A 260 9.31 27.44 -2.66
C THR A 260 8.43 26.53 -1.81
N THR A 261 8.68 26.52 -0.49
CA THR A 261 7.97 25.61 0.44
C THR A 261 6.51 26.02 0.65
N ASP A 262 5.58 25.16 0.24
CA ASP A 262 4.13 25.35 0.34
C ASP A 262 3.47 24.18 1.12
N ALA A 263 2.18 23.88 0.92
CA ALA A 263 1.49 22.78 1.60
C ALA A 263 1.75 21.39 0.96
N THR A 264 2.38 21.37 -0.21
CA THR A 264 2.62 20.19 -1.08
C THR A 264 4.10 19.97 -1.42
N HIS A 265 4.93 21.02 -1.35
CA HIS A 265 6.37 21.00 -1.63
C HIS A 265 7.17 21.44 -0.40
N LEU A 266 8.28 20.74 -0.14
CA LEU A 266 9.30 21.09 0.85
C LEU A 266 10.64 21.29 0.15
N ALA A 267 11.45 22.22 0.65
CA ALA A 267 12.85 22.37 0.24
C ALA A 267 13.73 21.14 0.55
N GLU A 268 13.29 20.26 1.46
CA GLU A 268 13.88 18.94 1.71
C GLU A 268 12.81 17.86 1.92
N PHE A 269 12.97 16.70 1.29
CA PHE A 269 12.06 15.56 1.36
C PHE A 269 12.79 14.24 1.07
N HIS A 270 12.19 13.07 1.28
CA HIS A 270 12.85 11.79 1.04
C HIS A 270 12.47 11.20 -0.32
N GLN A 271 13.49 10.99 -1.16
CA GLN A 271 13.34 10.22 -2.39
C GLN A 271 13.58 8.74 -2.10
N ILE A 272 12.68 7.92 -2.61
CA ILE A 272 12.79 6.47 -2.74
C ILE A 272 13.21 6.19 -4.18
N GLU A 273 14.16 5.28 -4.38
CA GLU A 273 14.61 4.89 -5.71
C GLU A 273 14.97 3.40 -5.76
N GLY A 274 14.56 2.73 -6.83
CA GLY A 274 14.90 1.36 -7.18
C GLY A 274 15.57 1.31 -8.54
N VAL A 275 16.62 0.49 -8.67
CA VAL A 275 17.46 0.34 -9.86
C VAL A 275 17.74 -1.15 -10.07
N VAL A 276 17.66 -1.62 -11.32
CA VAL A 276 18.05 -2.99 -11.69
C VAL A 276 18.97 -2.93 -12.90
N ALA A 277 20.13 -3.56 -12.80
CA ALA A 277 21.13 -3.68 -13.86
C ALA A 277 21.29 -5.15 -14.26
N ASP A 278 20.99 -5.48 -15.52
CA ASP A 278 21.05 -6.83 -16.07
C ASP A 278 21.15 -6.77 -17.61
N TYR A 279 21.39 -7.92 -18.25
CA TYR A 279 21.43 -8.03 -19.71
C TYR A 279 20.02 -7.99 -20.33
N GLY A 280 19.82 -7.17 -21.36
CA GLY A 280 18.60 -7.20 -22.19
C GLY A 280 17.28 -6.82 -21.49
N LEU A 281 17.31 -6.02 -20.42
CA LEU A 281 16.11 -5.51 -19.77
C LEU A 281 15.32 -4.60 -20.70
N THR A 282 14.01 -4.84 -20.77
CA THR A 282 13.07 -4.09 -21.60
C THR A 282 12.18 -3.17 -20.76
N LEU A 283 11.44 -2.30 -21.43
CA LEU A 283 10.40 -1.47 -20.80
C LEU A 283 9.33 -2.33 -20.10
N GLY A 284 9.05 -3.54 -20.61
CA GLY A 284 8.14 -4.50 -19.97
C GLY A 284 8.68 -5.05 -18.65
N ASN A 285 10.00 -5.20 -18.51
CA ASN A 285 10.63 -5.59 -17.24
C ASN A 285 10.50 -4.48 -16.20
N LEU A 286 10.65 -3.21 -16.61
CA LEU A 286 10.44 -2.05 -15.73
C LEU A 286 8.98 -1.98 -15.26
N MET A 287 8.02 -2.07 -16.19
CA MET A 287 6.59 -2.08 -15.86
C MET A 287 6.23 -3.21 -14.90
N GLY A 288 6.67 -4.45 -15.16
CA GLY A 288 6.36 -5.61 -14.31
C GLY A 288 6.98 -5.54 -12.90
N ILE A 289 8.19 -4.99 -12.76
CA ILE A 289 8.81 -4.77 -11.44
C ILE A 289 8.06 -3.69 -10.66
N ILE A 290 7.64 -2.61 -11.33
CA ILE A 290 6.83 -1.54 -10.72
C ILE A 290 5.44 -2.08 -10.31
N GLU A 291 4.82 -2.94 -11.12
CA GLU A 291 3.55 -3.59 -10.81
C GLU A 291 3.65 -4.47 -9.55
N GLU A 292 4.65 -5.37 -9.44
CA GLU A 292 4.83 -6.18 -8.23
C GLU A 292 5.22 -5.34 -6.99
N PHE A 293 5.96 -4.25 -7.17
CA PHE A 293 6.31 -3.31 -6.10
C PHE A 293 5.07 -2.61 -5.53
N PHE A 294 4.22 -2.04 -6.37
CA PHE A 294 2.99 -1.36 -5.94
C PHE A 294 1.89 -2.34 -5.50
N LYS A 295 1.84 -3.55 -6.04
CA LYS A 295 1.00 -4.64 -5.56
C LYS A 295 1.33 -5.03 -4.11
N LYS A 296 2.62 -5.02 -3.70
CA LYS A 296 3.04 -5.14 -2.29
C LYS A 296 2.62 -3.96 -1.39
N LEU A 297 2.20 -2.83 -1.98
CA LEU A 297 1.60 -1.68 -1.31
C LEU A 297 0.05 -1.68 -1.39
N ASN A 298 -0.56 -2.77 -1.87
CA ASN A 298 -1.99 -2.90 -2.18
C ASN A 298 -2.51 -1.91 -3.26
N ILE A 299 -1.62 -1.39 -4.10
CA ILE A 299 -1.94 -0.48 -5.22
C ILE A 299 -1.97 -1.29 -6.52
N THR A 300 -3.16 -1.54 -7.05
CA THR A 300 -3.39 -2.39 -8.23
C THR A 300 -3.85 -1.63 -9.48
N LYS A 301 -4.42 -0.42 -9.31
CA LYS A 301 -4.88 0.43 -10.42
C LYS A 301 -3.76 1.35 -10.88
N LEU A 302 -2.83 0.82 -11.67
CA LEU A 302 -1.69 1.56 -12.23
C LEU A 302 -1.95 2.00 -13.68
N ARG A 303 -1.29 3.09 -14.07
CA ARG A 303 -1.11 3.54 -15.47
C ARG A 303 0.29 4.12 -15.65
N PHE A 304 0.82 3.92 -16.84
CA PHE A 304 2.12 4.45 -17.27
C PHE A 304 1.88 5.51 -18.35
N LYS A 305 2.53 6.67 -18.24
CA LYS A 305 2.45 7.78 -19.21
C LYS A 305 3.86 8.10 -19.72
N PRO A 306 4.12 8.14 -21.04
CA PRO A 306 5.40 8.60 -21.57
C PRO A 306 5.77 10.00 -21.05
N THR A 307 7.04 10.18 -20.70
CA THR A 307 7.59 11.44 -20.20
C THR A 307 9.02 11.65 -20.73
N TYR A 308 9.74 12.63 -20.20
CA TYR A 308 11.16 12.86 -20.47
C TYR A 308 11.95 13.06 -19.17
N ASN A 309 13.04 12.32 -18.99
CA ASN A 309 14.12 12.68 -18.06
C ASN A 309 15.44 12.67 -18.84
N PRO A 310 16.37 13.63 -18.65
CA PRO A 310 17.62 13.73 -19.43
C PRO A 310 18.46 12.45 -19.44
N TYR A 311 18.41 11.70 -18.34
CA TYR A 311 19.22 10.52 -18.08
C TYR A 311 18.54 9.18 -18.42
N THR A 312 17.32 9.19 -18.96
CA THR A 312 16.61 7.97 -19.39
C THR A 312 16.03 8.07 -20.80
N GLU A 313 16.09 6.99 -21.57
CA GLU A 313 15.29 6.81 -22.79
C GLU A 313 15.00 5.32 -22.99
N PRO A 314 13.73 4.87 -23.03
CA PRO A 314 12.49 5.62 -22.78
C PRO A 314 12.25 5.97 -21.30
N SER A 315 11.33 6.91 -21.05
CA SER A 315 10.87 7.34 -19.71
C SER A 315 9.35 7.19 -19.56
N MET A 316 8.88 6.93 -18.34
CA MET A 316 7.45 6.93 -18.00
C MET A 316 7.14 7.45 -16.57
N GLU A 317 6.18 8.35 -16.48
CA GLU A 317 5.47 8.71 -15.25
C GLU A 317 4.53 7.58 -14.82
N LEU A 318 4.36 7.45 -13.50
CA LEU A 318 3.55 6.44 -12.86
C LEU A 318 2.32 7.10 -12.23
N PHE A 319 1.13 6.56 -12.52
CA PHE A 319 -0.14 7.04 -11.99
C PHE A 319 -0.91 5.93 -11.28
N SER A 320 -1.49 6.24 -10.12
CA SER A 320 -2.46 5.40 -9.42
C SER A 320 -3.84 6.04 -9.42
N TYR A 321 -4.91 5.23 -9.49
CA TYR A 321 -6.27 5.73 -9.27
C TYR A 321 -6.59 5.81 -7.77
N HIS A 322 -6.75 7.02 -7.26
CA HIS A 322 -7.06 7.26 -5.85
C HIS A 322 -8.59 7.25 -5.62
N GLU A 323 -9.13 6.19 -5.01
CA GLU A 323 -10.58 6.02 -4.81
C GLU A 323 -11.27 7.21 -4.13
N GLY A 324 -10.72 7.73 -3.03
CA GLY A 324 -11.28 8.88 -2.31
C GLY A 324 -11.39 10.16 -3.13
N LEU A 325 -10.33 10.52 -3.87
CA LEU A 325 -10.28 11.69 -4.76
C LEU A 325 -10.88 11.44 -6.16
N LYS A 326 -11.28 10.18 -6.45
CA LYS A 326 -11.85 9.70 -7.72
C LYS A 326 -11.07 10.07 -8.99
N LYS A 327 -9.75 10.29 -8.86
CA LYS A 327 -8.86 10.74 -9.94
C LYS A 327 -7.57 9.92 -10.00
N TRP A 328 -6.93 9.95 -11.17
CA TRP A 328 -5.55 9.49 -11.31
C TRP A 328 -4.60 10.52 -10.68
N VAL A 329 -3.64 10.03 -9.91
CA VAL A 329 -2.64 10.83 -9.17
C VAL A 329 -1.26 10.28 -9.53
N GLU A 330 -0.31 11.18 -9.77
CA GLU A 330 1.09 10.83 -10.04
C GLU A 330 1.76 10.32 -8.75
N ILE A 331 2.31 9.10 -8.82
CA ILE A 331 2.93 8.38 -7.70
C ILE A 331 4.44 8.19 -7.86
N GLY A 332 5.03 8.58 -8.99
CA GLY A 332 6.46 8.41 -9.26
C GLY A 332 6.84 8.58 -10.74
N ASN A 333 8.12 8.46 -11.04
CA ASN A 333 8.71 8.56 -12.38
C ASN A 333 9.76 7.44 -12.56
N SER A 334 10.02 7.03 -13.80
CA SER A 334 10.87 5.89 -14.12
C SER A 334 11.39 5.93 -15.57
N GLY A 335 12.37 5.08 -15.89
CA GLY A 335 12.85 4.88 -17.25
C GLY A 335 14.02 3.91 -17.34
N ILE A 336 14.55 3.75 -18.55
CA ILE A 336 15.77 2.99 -18.83
C ILE A 336 16.93 3.98 -18.94
N PHE A 337 17.99 3.83 -18.15
CA PHE A 337 19.13 4.75 -18.17
C PHE A 337 19.82 4.74 -19.54
N ARG A 338 20.22 5.93 -19.99
CA ARG A 338 20.78 6.16 -21.33
C ARG A 338 22.11 5.43 -21.56
N PRO A 339 22.39 4.92 -22.78
CA PRO A 339 23.72 4.43 -23.15
C PRO A 339 24.83 5.46 -22.91
N GLU A 340 24.56 6.76 -23.13
CA GLU A 340 25.50 7.84 -22.89
C GLU A 340 25.79 8.12 -21.40
N MET A 341 24.97 7.60 -20.49
CA MET A 341 25.25 7.57 -19.05
C MET A 341 26.05 6.31 -18.69
N LEU A 342 25.60 5.14 -19.17
CA LEU A 342 26.09 3.83 -18.73
C LEU A 342 27.44 3.43 -19.33
N LEU A 343 27.64 3.63 -20.64
CA LEU A 343 28.83 3.15 -21.36
C LEU A 343 30.11 3.92 -20.99
N PRO A 344 30.11 5.24 -20.72
CA PRO A 344 31.27 5.92 -20.13
C PRO A 344 31.71 5.34 -18.78
N MET A 345 30.81 4.77 -17.98
CA MET A 345 31.19 4.13 -16.71
C MET A 345 32.05 2.87 -16.93
N GLY A 346 31.89 2.20 -18.08
CA GLY A 346 32.55 0.93 -18.41
C GLY A 346 31.64 -0.30 -18.26
N LEU A 347 30.31 -0.12 -18.16
CA LEU A 347 29.39 -1.27 -18.14
C LEU A 347 29.48 -2.05 -19.48
N PRO A 348 29.44 -3.40 -19.47
CA PRO A 348 29.54 -4.20 -20.69
C PRO A 348 28.42 -3.91 -21.70
N GLU A 349 28.72 -4.10 -22.99
CA GLU A 349 27.72 -4.04 -24.04
C GLU A 349 26.62 -5.09 -23.83
N GLY A 350 25.37 -4.71 -24.11
CA GLY A 350 24.18 -5.53 -23.81
C GLY A 350 23.69 -5.45 -22.36
N VAL A 351 24.47 -4.90 -21.42
CA VAL A 351 23.95 -4.51 -20.10
C VAL A 351 23.05 -3.29 -20.25
N SER A 352 21.96 -3.34 -19.52
CA SER A 352 20.89 -2.34 -19.52
C SER A 352 20.49 -2.08 -18.07
N VAL A 353 20.06 -0.85 -17.78
CA VAL A 353 19.70 -0.48 -16.40
C VAL A 353 18.37 0.23 -16.40
N ILE A 354 17.42 -0.29 -15.62
CA ILE A 354 16.07 0.25 -15.47
C ILE A 354 15.90 0.80 -14.06
N ALA A 355 15.24 1.94 -13.92
CA ALA A 355 15.12 2.65 -12.65
C ALA A 355 13.76 3.32 -12.46
N TRP A 356 13.33 3.45 -11.21
CA TRP A 356 12.13 4.21 -10.82
C TRP A 356 12.32 4.88 -9.47
N GLY A 357 11.63 6.00 -9.25
CA GLY A 357 11.64 6.71 -7.98
C GLY A 357 10.35 7.44 -7.67
N LEU A 358 10.16 7.73 -6.37
CA LEU A 358 9.00 8.44 -5.83
C LEU A 358 9.34 9.14 -4.50
N SER A 359 8.56 10.15 -4.11
CA SER A 359 8.63 10.73 -2.76
C SER A 359 8.02 9.77 -1.72
N LEU A 360 8.61 9.70 -0.52
CA LEU A 360 8.06 8.98 0.63
C LEU A 360 6.87 9.71 1.27
N GLU A 361 6.87 11.04 1.20
CA GLU A 361 5.90 11.95 1.81
C GLU A 361 4.53 11.82 1.15
N ARG A 362 4.44 11.89 -0.18
CA ARG A 362 3.15 11.86 -0.90
C ARG A 362 2.32 10.59 -0.59
N PRO A 363 2.87 9.36 -0.60
CA PRO A 363 2.16 8.15 -0.13
C PRO A 363 1.85 8.17 1.37
N THR A 364 2.72 8.78 2.20
CA THR A 364 2.50 8.88 3.66
C THR A 364 1.33 9.82 3.97
N MET A 365 1.26 10.98 3.32
CA MET A 365 0.15 11.93 3.39
C MET A 365 -1.17 11.28 2.98
N ILE A 366 -1.19 10.55 1.85
CA ILE A 366 -2.37 9.79 1.39
C ILE A 366 -2.79 8.73 2.41
N LYS A 367 -1.84 7.94 2.95
CA LYS A 367 -2.15 6.88 3.93
C LYS A 367 -2.72 7.42 5.24
N TYR A 368 -2.21 8.56 5.71
CA TYR A 368 -2.61 9.15 6.99
C TYR A 368 -3.63 10.30 6.89
N LYS A 369 -4.08 10.64 5.68
CA LYS A 369 -5.02 11.75 5.40
C LYS A 369 -4.51 13.10 5.91
N ILE A 370 -3.25 13.41 5.59
CA ILE A 370 -2.59 14.66 5.94
C ILE A 370 -2.58 15.56 4.70
N ASP A 371 -3.21 16.73 4.79
CA ASP A 371 -3.36 17.66 3.66
C ASP A 371 -2.20 18.67 3.52
N ASP A 372 -1.36 18.84 4.55
CA ASP A 372 -0.21 19.75 4.56
C ASP A 372 1.09 19.00 4.94
N ILE A 373 2.02 18.93 4.00
CA ILE A 373 3.31 18.24 4.14
C ILE A 373 4.16 18.76 5.32
N ARG A 374 3.97 20.03 5.73
CA ARG A 374 4.69 20.70 6.83
C ARG A 374 4.19 20.32 8.22
N THR A 375 3.06 19.62 8.30
CA THR A 375 2.59 18.97 9.54
C THR A 375 3.10 17.54 9.66
N LEU A 376 3.55 16.93 8.55
CA LEU A 376 4.18 15.61 8.53
C LEU A 376 5.70 15.66 8.75
N ILE A 377 6.39 16.73 8.36
CA ILE A 377 7.85 16.86 8.55
C ILE A 377 8.22 18.23 9.12
N GLY A 378 9.15 18.23 10.08
CA GLY A 378 9.83 19.42 10.58
C GLY A 378 9.44 19.78 12.03
N PRO A 379 9.93 20.92 12.55
CA PRO A 379 9.70 21.35 13.93
C PRO A 379 8.25 21.77 14.22
N LYS A 380 7.34 21.70 13.22
CA LYS A 380 5.90 21.96 13.33
C LYS A 380 5.05 20.68 13.27
N VAL A 381 5.68 19.50 13.36
CA VAL A 381 4.96 18.22 13.45
C VAL A 381 4.05 18.21 14.68
N ASP A 382 2.80 17.79 14.49
CA ASP A 382 1.92 17.54 15.63
C ASP A 382 2.35 16.25 16.35
N LEU A 383 2.74 16.38 17.62
CA LEU A 383 3.11 15.23 18.45
C LEU A 383 1.90 14.38 18.82
N GLN A 384 0.70 14.94 18.90
CA GLN A 384 -0.52 14.18 19.18
C GLN A 384 -0.83 13.22 18.02
N MET A 385 -0.77 13.71 16.78
CA MET A 385 -0.74 12.88 15.57
C MET A 385 0.34 11.79 15.61
N VAL A 386 1.55 12.04 16.13
CA VAL A 386 2.59 11.01 16.26
C VAL A 386 2.21 9.95 17.31
N TYR A 387 1.55 10.35 18.40
CA TYR A 387 1.14 9.47 19.49
C TYR A 387 -0.04 8.58 19.10
N ASP A 388 -1.10 9.17 18.56
CA ASP A 388 -2.34 8.48 18.17
C ASP A 388 -2.17 7.57 16.95
N ASN A 389 -1.16 7.84 16.11
CA ASN A 389 -0.95 7.05 14.91
C ASN A 389 -0.56 5.60 15.23
N PRO A 390 -1.30 4.59 14.73
CA PRO A 390 -1.02 3.19 15.03
C PRO A 390 0.35 2.75 14.53
N ILE A 391 0.78 1.57 14.99
CA ILE A 391 1.98 0.90 14.45
C ILE A 391 1.72 0.60 12.98
N CYS A 392 2.44 1.29 12.08
CA CYS A 392 2.26 1.10 10.64
C CYS A 392 2.81 -0.27 10.25
N ARG A 393 1.92 -1.24 10.11
CA ARG A 393 2.11 -2.33 9.18
C ARG A 393 1.55 -1.86 7.82
N VAL A 394 2.13 -2.33 6.73
CA VAL A 394 1.34 -2.47 5.50
C VAL A 394 0.33 -3.56 5.83
N GLU A 395 -0.94 -3.33 5.56
CA GLU A 395 -1.97 -4.30 5.84
C GLU A 395 -1.83 -5.49 4.88
N LYS A 396 -1.09 -6.51 5.33
CA LYS A 396 -1.04 -7.82 4.72
C LYS A 396 -2.34 -8.54 5.07
N HIS A 397 -3.34 -8.38 4.19
CA HIS A 397 -4.54 -9.21 4.09
C HIS A 397 -4.24 -10.38 3.15
#